data_AF-A0A820P2M3-F1
#
_entry.id   AF-A0A820P2M3-F1
#
_cell.length_a   1.000
_cell.length_b   1.000
_cell.length_c   1.000
_cell.angle_alpha   90.00
_cell.angle_beta   90.00
_cell.angle_gamma   90.00
#
_symmetry.space_group_name_H-M   'P 1'
#
loop_
_entity.id
_entity.type
_entity.pdbx_description
1 polymer ?
#
loop_
_entity_poly.entity_id
_entity_poly.type
_entity_poly.pdbx_seq_one_letter_code
_entity_poly.pdbx_strand_id
1 'polypeptide(L)'
;TERKDLNDELKRILDQWNTSKQTKPVDDILIDSSFNPRDTIPSFETLSLSQAEIECLQPKWPDLYEDYLELVIQFGYIIFLSTLFPLAAFFSLINNILEIRTDAFKLCMIYQRPFSQRVKDIGHWQKIMEYMIVAAIIVNCIFCSIRGVFRRLVPRLPFAAE
;
A
#
# COMPACT_ATOMS: atom_id res chain seq x y z
N THR A 1 -3.87 52.33 29.42
CA THR A 1 -3.16 52.57 28.15
C THR A 1 -2.80 51.25 27.52
N GLU A 2 -2.09 50.39 28.25
CA GLU A 2 -1.69 49.02 27.85
C GLU A 2 -2.82 48.09 27.34
N ARG A 3 -4.00 48.07 27.98
CA ARG A 3 -5.15 47.29 27.46
C ARG A 3 -5.71 47.80 26.13
N LYS A 4 -5.53 49.09 25.82
CA LYS A 4 -6.00 49.65 24.55
C LYS A 4 -5.05 49.25 23.43
N ASP A 5 -3.74 49.35 23.69
CA ASP A 5 -2.69 48.95 22.75
C ASP A 5 -2.83 47.46 22.36
N LEU A 6 -3.12 46.59 23.34
CA LEU A 6 -3.28 45.16 23.11
C LEU A 6 -4.53 44.83 22.28
N ASN A 7 -5.63 45.58 22.47
CA ASN A 7 -6.84 45.43 21.67
C ASN A 7 -6.65 45.94 20.24
N ASP A 8 -5.85 46.99 20.06
CA ASP A 8 -5.54 47.53 18.73
C ASP A 8 -4.60 46.60 17.96
N GLU A 9 -3.67 45.93 18.64
CA GLU A 9 -2.79 44.93 18.05
C GLU A 9 -3.55 43.65 17.66
N LEU A 10 -4.46 43.17 18.51
CA LEU A 10 -5.35 42.05 18.16
C LEU A 10 -6.23 42.35 16.95
N LYS A 11 -6.75 43.57 16.83
CA LYS A 11 -7.51 44.00 15.65
C LYS A 11 -6.66 43.99 14.39
N ARG A 12 -5.40 44.45 14.46
CA ARG A 12 -4.47 44.40 13.33
C ARG A 12 -4.20 42.97 12.88
N ILE A 13 -3.96 42.06 13.82
CA ILE A 13 -3.71 40.65 13.52
C ILE A 13 -4.95 40.00 12.91
N LEU A 14 -6.14 40.31 13.43
CA LEU A 14 -7.40 39.79 12.92
C LEU A 14 -7.70 40.30 11.50
N ASP A 15 -7.46 41.59 11.24
CA ASP A 15 -7.61 42.17 9.90
C ASP A 15 -6.60 41.56 8.93
N GLN A 16 -5.33 41.41 9.31
CA GLN A 16 -4.32 40.75 8.48
C GLN A 16 -4.71 39.31 8.16
N TRP A 17 -5.22 38.57 9.15
CA TRP A 17 -5.68 37.19 8.94
C TRP A 17 -6.90 37.14 8.01
N ASN A 18 -7.88 38.03 8.18
CA ASN A 18 -9.05 38.13 7.31
C ASN A 18 -8.65 38.51 5.87
N THR A 19 -7.71 39.45 5.68
CA THR A 19 -7.18 39.80 4.36
C THR A 19 -6.41 38.65 3.73
N SER A 20 -5.66 37.88 4.51
CA SER A 20 -4.93 36.69 4.01
C SER A 20 -5.86 35.56 3.55
N LYS A 21 -7.07 35.49 4.11
CA LYS A 21 -8.11 34.50 3.77
C LYS A 21 -8.90 34.87 2.52
N GLN A 22 -8.84 36.12 2.07
CA GLN A 22 -9.38 36.55 0.79
C GLN A 22 -8.44 36.15 -0.33
N THR A 23 -8.61 34.92 -0.82
CA THR A 23 -8.12 34.53 -2.14
C THR A 23 -8.74 35.47 -3.17
N LYS A 24 -7.89 36.07 -4.02
CA LYS A 24 -8.33 36.98 -5.08
C LYS A 24 -9.44 36.32 -5.90
N PRO A 25 -10.55 37.02 -6.21
CA PRO A 25 -11.57 36.49 -7.09
C PRO A 25 -10.96 36.18 -8.46
N VAL A 26 -11.39 35.06 -9.06
CA VAL A 26 -10.90 34.53 -10.34
C VAL A 26 -11.07 35.54 -11.50
N ASP A 27 -11.92 36.54 -11.33
CA ASP A 27 -12.30 37.51 -12.37
C ASP A 27 -11.21 38.56 -12.67
N ASP A 28 -10.25 38.81 -11.76
CA ASP A 28 -9.10 39.70 -12.03
C ASP A 28 -7.99 39.00 -12.84
N ILE A 29 -8.12 37.70 -13.12
CA ILE A 29 -7.12 36.91 -13.86
C ILE A 29 -7.38 36.94 -15.38
N LEU A 30 -8.49 37.49 -15.86
CA LEU A 30 -8.84 37.37 -17.27
C LEU A 30 -9.01 38.72 -18.00
N ILE A 31 -8.02 38.92 -18.90
CA ILE A 31 -8.01 39.69 -20.15
C ILE A 31 -7.39 41.09 -20.06
N ASP A 32 -6.05 41.12 -20.08
CA ASP A 32 -5.32 42.23 -20.72
C ASP A 32 -5.51 42.12 -22.24
N SER A 33 -6.32 43.03 -22.79
CA SER A 33 -6.71 43.09 -24.19
C SER A 33 -5.60 43.52 -25.17
N SER A 34 -4.33 43.59 -24.76
CA SER A 34 -3.20 43.92 -25.65
C SER A 34 -2.46 42.71 -26.25
N PHE A 35 -3.07 41.51 -26.28
CA PHE A 35 -2.40 40.30 -26.75
C PHE A 35 -2.11 40.33 -28.27
N ASN A 36 -0.84 40.56 -28.62
CA ASN A 36 -0.30 40.47 -29.97
C ASN A 36 0.03 38.99 -30.27
N PRO A 37 -0.56 38.35 -31.29
CA PRO A 37 -0.40 36.91 -31.54
C PRO A 37 1.02 36.45 -31.94
N ARG A 38 1.98 37.36 -32.07
CA ARG A 38 3.40 37.07 -32.36
C ARG A 38 4.34 37.20 -31.17
N ASP A 39 3.86 37.70 -30.04
CA ASP A 39 4.67 37.78 -28.84
C ASP A 39 4.50 36.46 -28.10
N THR A 40 5.52 35.61 -28.19
CA THR A 40 5.81 34.39 -27.41
C THR A 40 4.58 33.64 -26.92
N ILE A 41 4.34 32.44 -27.48
CA ILE A 41 3.41 31.43 -26.95
C ILE A 41 3.33 31.61 -25.44
N PRO A 42 2.19 32.08 -24.88
CA PRO A 42 2.10 32.35 -23.46
C PRO A 42 2.47 31.02 -22.84
N SER A 43 3.61 30.99 -22.16
CA SER A 43 3.99 29.84 -21.36
C SER A 43 2.77 29.60 -20.50
N PHE A 44 2.06 28.49 -20.77
CA PHE A 44 0.96 28.04 -19.94
C PHE A 44 1.53 28.12 -18.53
N GLU A 45 1.13 29.15 -17.80
CA GLU A 45 1.63 29.43 -16.47
C GLU A 45 0.96 28.32 -15.69
N THR A 46 1.63 27.17 -15.67
CA THR A 46 1.24 26.04 -14.87
C THR A 46 1.13 26.66 -13.49
N LEU A 47 -0.08 26.83 -13.00
CA LEU A 47 -0.35 26.96 -11.58
C LEU A 47 0.41 25.79 -10.96
N SER A 48 1.64 26.06 -10.53
CA SER A 48 2.57 25.04 -10.14
C SER A 48 2.12 24.67 -8.74
N LEU A 49 1.20 23.70 -8.71
CA LEU A 49 0.68 23.15 -7.47
C LEU A 49 1.89 22.82 -6.59
N SER A 50 1.84 23.30 -5.36
CA SER A 50 2.83 22.93 -4.36
C SER A 50 2.84 21.41 -4.21
N GLN A 51 4.00 20.84 -3.89
CA GLN A 51 4.13 19.41 -3.61
C GLN A 51 3.06 18.94 -2.61
N ALA A 52 2.76 19.75 -1.59
CA ALA A 52 1.72 19.43 -0.61
C ALA A 52 0.32 19.35 -1.22
N GLU A 53 -0.01 20.18 -2.21
CA GLU A 53 -1.30 20.15 -2.91
C GLU A 53 -1.41 18.89 -3.78
N ILE A 54 -0.32 18.52 -4.47
CA ILE A 54 -0.24 17.28 -5.26
C ILE A 54 -0.42 16.06 -4.35
N GLU A 55 0.29 16.01 -3.22
CA GLU A 55 0.17 14.92 -2.24
C GLU A 55 -1.23 14.85 -1.63
N CYS A 56 -1.87 15.99 -1.35
CA CYS A 56 -3.25 16.01 -0.84
C CYS A 56 -4.27 15.40 -1.81
N LEU A 57 -3.98 15.39 -3.11
CA LEU A 57 -4.85 14.80 -4.13
C LEU A 57 -4.66 13.29 -4.29
N GLN A 58 -3.57 12.70 -3.77
CA GLN A 58 -3.36 11.25 -3.83
C GLN A 58 -4.41 10.51 -2.99
N PRO A 59 -4.75 9.25 -3.30
CA PRO A 59 -5.59 8.44 -2.44
C PRO A 59 -4.93 8.18 -1.09
N LYS A 60 -5.74 8.08 -0.04
CA LYS A 60 -5.28 7.58 1.26
C LYS A 60 -5.02 6.09 1.17
N TRP A 61 -3.94 5.65 1.80
CA TRP A 61 -3.62 4.24 1.92
C TRP A 61 -4.69 3.54 2.81
N PRO A 62 -5.34 2.46 2.32
CA PRO A 62 -6.53 1.91 2.97
C PRO A 62 -6.21 1.09 4.22
N ASP A 63 -5.54 -0.07 4.06
CA ASP A 63 -5.15 -0.98 5.13
C ASP A 63 -4.14 -2.03 4.62
N LEU A 64 -3.43 -2.71 5.55
CA LEU A 64 -2.38 -3.72 5.29
C LEU A 64 -3.00 -5.08 4.97
N TYR A 65 -4.33 -5.20 5.09
CA TYR A 65 -5.04 -6.47 5.00
C TYR A 65 -4.75 -7.21 3.68
N GLU A 66 -4.88 -6.53 2.55
CA GLU A 66 -4.66 -7.14 1.23
C GLU A 66 -3.19 -7.51 1.01
N ASP A 67 -2.26 -6.65 1.43
CA ASP A 67 -0.82 -6.91 1.31
C ASP A 67 -0.41 -8.14 2.13
N TYR A 68 -0.96 -8.33 3.35
CA TYR A 68 -0.74 -9.55 4.11
C TYR A 68 -1.46 -10.77 3.51
N LEU A 69 -2.68 -10.59 3.00
CA LEU A 69 -3.45 -11.67 2.41
C LEU A 69 -2.72 -12.29 1.22
N GLU A 70 -2.14 -11.46 0.36
CA GLU A 70 -1.31 -11.89 -0.77
C GLU A 70 -0.15 -12.77 -0.31
N LEU A 71 0.61 -12.32 0.70
CA LEU A 71 1.74 -13.08 1.25
C LEU A 71 1.29 -14.42 1.85
N VAL A 72 0.18 -14.43 2.59
CA VAL A 72 -0.35 -15.65 3.23
C VAL A 72 -0.84 -16.67 2.20
N ILE A 73 -1.52 -16.23 1.14
CA ILE A 73 -1.95 -17.12 0.05
C ILE A 73 -0.74 -17.72 -0.66
N GLN A 74 0.27 -16.90 -0.97
CA GLN A 74 1.51 -17.36 -1.58
C GLN A 74 2.26 -18.38 -0.71
N PHE A 75 2.37 -18.09 0.59
CA PHE A 75 2.91 -19.04 1.56
C PHE A 75 2.12 -20.35 1.58
N GLY A 76 0.79 -20.28 1.53
CA GLY A 76 -0.10 -21.42 1.42
C GLY A 76 0.24 -22.33 0.23
N TYR A 77 0.38 -21.76 -0.97
CA TYR A 77 0.76 -22.54 -2.15
C TYR A 77 2.07 -23.30 -1.97
N ILE A 78 3.07 -22.69 -1.32
CA ILE A 78 4.37 -23.35 -1.07
C ILE A 78 4.19 -24.55 -0.13
N ILE A 79 3.52 -24.36 1.01
CA ILE A 79 3.47 -25.40 2.04
C ILE A 79 2.54 -26.54 1.65
N PHE A 80 1.37 -26.25 1.07
CA PHE A 80 0.39 -27.28 0.70
C PHE A 80 0.84 -28.09 -0.52
N LEU A 81 1.53 -27.47 -1.47
CA LEU A 81 1.95 -28.11 -2.71
C LEU A 81 3.41 -28.58 -2.70
N SER A 82 4.11 -28.50 -1.57
CA SER A 82 5.54 -28.85 -1.49
C SER A 82 5.85 -30.26 -2.02
N THR A 83 5.02 -31.26 -1.73
CA THR A 83 5.18 -32.63 -2.26
C THR A 83 4.82 -32.73 -3.75
N LEU A 84 3.91 -31.88 -4.25
CA LEU A 84 3.41 -31.93 -5.63
C LEU A 84 4.30 -31.13 -6.60
N PHE A 85 4.79 -29.97 -6.18
CA PHE A 85 5.52 -29.00 -7.01
C PHE A 85 6.63 -28.32 -6.20
N PRO A 86 7.82 -28.94 -6.09
CA PRO A 86 8.92 -28.43 -5.27
C PRO A 86 9.50 -27.10 -5.78
N LEU A 87 9.28 -26.74 -7.06
CA LEU A 87 9.69 -25.45 -7.61
C LEU A 87 8.81 -24.28 -7.16
N ALA A 88 7.68 -24.51 -6.47
CA ALA A 88 6.79 -23.45 -5.97
C ALA A 88 7.56 -22.39 -5.15
N ALA A 89 8.48 -22.84 -4.29
CA ALA A 89 9.28 -21.95 -3.46
C ALA A 89 10.20 -21.02 -4.29
N PHE A 90 10.69 -21.49 -5.44
CA PHE A 90 11.54 -20.70 -6.32
C PHE A 90 10.74 -19.58 -7.00
N PHE A 91 9.55 -19.89 -7.54
CA PHE A 91 8.67 -18.88 -8.12
C PHE A 91 8.20 -17.87 -7.07
N SER A 92 7.88 -18.35 -5.87
CA SER A 92 7.55 -17.49 -4.73
C SER A 92 8.71 -16.55 -4.37
N LEU A 93 9.96 -17.01 -4.41
CA LEU A 93 11.10 -16.15 -4.10
C LEU A 93 11.23 -15.01 -5.11
N ILE A 94 11.08 -15.31 -6.40
CA ILE A 94 11.08 -14.30 -7.46
C ILE A 94 9.93 -13.31 -7.24
N ASN A 95 8.73 -13.82 -6.94
CA ASN A 95 7.57 -12.97 -6.67
C ASN A 95 7.84 -12.03 -5.49
N ASN A 96 8.36 -12.53 -4.37
CA ASN A 96 8.69 -11.71 -3.20
C ASN A 96 9.74 -10.62 -3.49
N ILE A 97 10.72 -10.89 -4.37
CA ILE A 97 11.72 -9.89 -4.76
C ILE A 97 11.08 -8.76 -5.58
N LEU A 98 10.19 -9.12 -6.51
CA LEU A 98 9.41 -8.14 -7.26
C LEU A 98 8.46 -7.37 -6.34
N GLU A 99 7.83 -8.07 -5.39
CA GLU A 99 6.81 -7.49 -4.52
C GLU A 99 7.37 -6.40 -3.61
N ILE A 100 8.58 -6.60 -3.08
CA ILE A 100 9.28 -5.55 -2.30
C ILE A 100 9.42 -4.25 -3.11
N ARG A 101 9.59 -4.35 -4.44
CA ARG A 101 9.73 -3.18 -5.31
C ARG A 101 8.39 -2.57 -5.67
N THR A 102 7.38 -3.39 -5.96
CA THR A 102 6.02 -2.92 -6.29
C THR A 102 5.35 -2.28 -5.08
N ASP A 103 5.48 -2.85 -3.88
CA ASP A 103 4.96 -2.26 -2.64
C ASP A 103 5.66 -0.95 -2.26
N ALA A 104 6.99 -0.89 -2.45
CA ALA A 104 7.71 0.37 -2.26
C ALA A 104 7.23 1.44 -3.24
N PHE A 105 7.00 1.08 -4.51
CA PHE A 105 6.44 2.00 -5.51
C PHE A 105 5.02 2.44 -5.13
N LYS A 106 4.17 1.50 -4.68
CA LYS A 106 2.81 1.73 -4.21
C LYS A 106 2.78 2.79 -3.10
N LEU A 107 3.65 2.67 -2.09
CA LEU A 107 3.72 3.63 -0.98
C LEU A 107 4.35 4.98 -1.34
N CYS A 108 5.32 5.00 -2.27
CA CYS A 108 6.05 6.22 -2.60
C CYS A 108 5.37 7.08 -3.68
N MET A 109 4.65 6.47 -4.61
CA MET A 109 4.16 7.15 -5.82
C MET A 109 2.63 7.16 -5.93
N ILE A 110 1.93 6.18 -5.33
CA ILE A 110 0.49 6.03 -5.52
C ILE A 110 -0.30 6.66 -4.38
N TYR A 111 0.11 6.41 -3.13
CA TYR A 111 -0.66 6.83 -1.95
C TYR A 111 -0.06 8.04 -1.24
N GLN A 112 -0.91 8.75 -0.50
CA GLN A 112 -0.48 9.70 0.53
C GLN A 112 0.39 8.99 1.56
N ARG A 113 1.41 9.70 2.09
CA ARG A 113 2.27 9.16 3.14
C ARG A 113 1.43 8.73 4.36
N PRO A 114 1.37 7.43 4.70
CA PRO A 114 0.61 6.97 5.84
C PRO A 114 1.27 7.39 7.15
N PHE A 115 0.46 7.62 8.18
CA PHE A 115 0.97 7.87 9.52
C PHE A 115 1.54 6.59 10.13
N SER A 116 2.71 6.70 10.74
CA SER A 116 3.35 5.56 11.39
C SER A 116 2.54 5.11 12.61
N GLN A 117 2.25 3.82 12.65
CA GLN A 117 1.60 3.18 13.79
C GLN A 117 2.59 2.21 14.44
N ARG A 118 2.71 2.27 15.76
CA ARG A 118 3.55 1.32 16.51
C ARG A 118 2.74 0.07 16.79
N VAL A 119 3.13 -1.03 16.16
CA VAL A 119 2.56 -2.36 16.38
C VAL A 119 3.58 -3.24 17.09
N LYS A 120 3.12 -4.14 17.96
CA LYS A 120 3.98 -5.07 18.70
C LYS A 120 4.32 -6.31 17.89
N ASP A 121 3.38 -6.74 17.05
CA ASP A 121 3.40 -7.97 16.28
C ASP A 121 2.64 -7.77 14.96
N ILE A 122 2.72 -8.78 14.08
CA ILE A 122 1.94 -8.86 12.85
C ILE A 122 0.45 -9.18 13.13
N GLY A 123 0.08 -9.35 14.40
CA GLY A 123 -1.29 -9.65 14.82
C GLY A 123 -1.77 -11.06 14.46
N HIS A 124 -3.03 -11.15 14.03
CA HIS A 124 -3.72 -12.43 13.77
C HIS A 124 -3.09 -13.26 12.65
N TRP A 125 -2.35 -12.63 11.74
CA TRP A 125 -1.67 -13.30 10.62
C TRP A 125 -0.71 -14.39 11.09
N GLN A 126 -0.03 -14.20 12.22
CA GLN A 126 0.83 -15.22 12.79
C GLN A 126 0.06 -16.51 13.10
N LYS A 127 -1.06 -16.39 13.82
CA LYS A 127 -1.91 -17.54 14.19
C LYS A 127 -2.50 -18.22 12.95
N ILE A 128 -2.88 -17.44 11.94
CA ILE A 128 -3.40 -17.98 10.67
C ILE A 128 -2.34 -18.85 10.00
N MET A 129 -1.10 -18.35 9.87
CA MET A 129 0.00 -19.14 9.29
C MET A 129 0.34 -20.39 10.12
N GLU A 130 0.29 -20.31 11.45
CA GLU A 130 0.47 -21.48 12.33
C GLU A 130 -0.59 -22.56 12.06
N TYR A 131 -1.87 -22.18 11.96
CA TYR A 131 -2.93 -23.13 11.61
C TYR A 131 -2.77 -23.71 10.20
N MET A 132 -2.34 -22.88 9.24
CA MET A 132 -2.05 -23.34 7.88
C MET A 132 -0.91 -24.36 7.84
N ILE A 133 0.14 -24.20 8.64
CA ILE A 133 1.25 -25.17 8.73
C ILE A 133 0.73 -26.52 9.23
N VAL A 134 -0.10 -26.54 10.28
CA VAL A 134 -0.70 -27.78 10.80
C VAL A 134 -1.55 -28.47 9.73
N ALA A 135 -2.39 -27.71 9.01
CA ALA A 135 -3.18 -28.24 7.91
C ALA A 135 -2.29 -28.77 6.76
N ALA A 136 -1.20 -28.07 6.44
CA ALA A 136 -0.27 -28.46 5.38
C ALA A 136 0.44 -29.78 5.70
N ILE A 137 0.78 -30.06 6.96
CA ILE A 137 1.33 -31.36 7.37
C ILE A 137 0.34 -32.48 7.01
N ILE A 138 -0.93 -32.32 7.38
CA ILE A 138 -1.99 -33.32 7.11
C ILE A 138 -2.13 -33.55 5.60
N VAL A 139 -2.20 -32.47 4.81
CA VAL A 139 -2.36 -32.55 3.35
C VAL A 139 -1.16 -33.22 2.69
N ASN A 140 0.07 -32.88 3.08
CA ASN A 140 1.27 -33.50 2.50
C ASN A 140 1.39 -34.98 2.89
N CYS A 141 1.00 -35.37 4.11
CA CYS A 141 0.91 -36.78 4.49
C CYS A 141 -0.07 -37.55 3.59
N ILE A 142 -1.25 -37.00 3.34
CA ILE A 142 -2.24 -37.58 2.44
C ILE A 142 -1.67 -37.72 1.01
N PHE A 143 -1.02 -36.68 0.49
CA PHE A 143 -0.39 -36.74 -0.84
C PHE A 143 0.72 -37.80 -0.94
N CYS A 144 1.52 -37.97 0.11
CA CYS A 144 2.54 -39.01 0.18
C CYS A 144 1.92 -40.42 0.17
N SER A 145 0.83 -40.63 0.92
CA SER A 145 0.10 -41.90 0.98
C SER A 145 -0.54 -42.25 -0.37
N ILE A 146 -1.18 -41.29 -1.05
CA ILE A 146 -1.86 -41.51 -2.34
C ILE A 146 -0.86 -41.85 -3.46
N ARG A 147 0.35 -41.28 -3.43
CA ARG A 147 1.34 -41.45 -4.52
C ARG A 147 2.02 -42.82 -4.57
N GLY A 148 1.56 -43.80 -3.79
CA GLY A 148 2.07 -45.17 -3.80
C GLY A 148 3.51 -45.30 -3.29
N VAL A 149 4.15 -44.19 -2.88
CA VAL A 149 5.45 -44.19 -2.20
C VAL A 149 5.34 -44.98 -0.90
N PHE A 150 4.24 -44.82 -0.16
CA PHE A 150 3.95 -45.64 1.02
C PHE A 150 3.86 -47.14 0.68
N ARG A 151 3.23 -47.49 -0.46
CA ARG A 151 3.13 -48.89 -0.94
C ARG A 151 4.50 -49.48 -1.32
N ARG A 152 5.44 -48.63 -1.77
CA ARG A 152 6.84 -49.02 -2.06
C ARG A 152 7.71 -49.09 -0.79
N LEU A 153 7.46 -48.23 0.20
CA LEU A 153 8.21 -48.16 1.46
C LEU A 153 7.82 -49.27 2.44
N VAL A 154 6.55 -49.70 2.45
CA VAL A 154 6.08 -50.82 3.27
C VAL A 154 5.39 -51.87 2.40
N PRO A 155 6.16 -52.64 1.62
CA PRO A 155 5.61 -53.64 0.71
C PRO A 155 4.96 -54.85 1.43
N ARG A 156 5.11 -54.95 2.75
CA ARG A 156 4.66 -56.10 3.56
C ARG A 156 3.35 -55.90 4.34
N LEU A 157 2.70 -54.75 4.24
CA LEU A 157 1.38 -54.57 4.87
C LEU A 157 0.27 -55.05 3.91
N PRO A 158 -0.51 -56.08 4.26
CA PRO A 158 -1.69 -56.47 3.51
C PRO A 158 -2.82 -55.51 3.86
N PHE A 159 -2.87 -54.35 3.21
CA PHE A 159 -4.07 -53.51 3.26
C PHE A 159 -4.91 -53.81 2.03
N ALA A 160 -6.17 -54.16 2.30
CA ALA A 160 -7.08 -54.92 1.45
C ALA A 160 -7.16 -54.42 0.00
N ALA A 161 -7.13 -55.38 -0.90
CA ALA A 161 -7.81 -55.25 -2.18
C ALA A 161 -9.31 -55.25 -1.92
N GLU A 162 -9.99 -54.21 -2.39
CA GLU A 162 -11.35 -54.26 -2.95
C GLU A 162 -11.45 -53.13 -3.98
#